data_AF-A0A2I0U1U4-F1
#
_entry.id   AF-A0A2I0U1U4-F1
#
_cell.length_a   1.000
_cell.length_b   1.000
_cell.length_c   1.000
_cell.angle_alpha   90.00
_cell.angle_beta   90.00
_cell.angle_gamma   90.00
#
_symmetry.space_group_name_H-M   'P 1'
#
loop_
_entity.id
_entity.type
_entity.pdbx_description
1 polymer ?
#
loop_
_entity_poly.entity_id
_entity_poly.type
_entity_poly.pdbx_seq_one_letter_code
_entity_poly.pdbx_strand_id
1 'polypeptide(L)'
;MVTEDVQHPALQPYSPPQVLGHMGDPSKHARYNPLRDDWVLVSAHRVKRPWQGQLEKPPPEDVPRWDPNNPLCPGATRANGEVNPQYEGTFVFPNDFPALQPDAPEPGDSDHPLFRAAAARGVCKVMCFHPWSDLTLPLMSLAEIRAVIDAWAELAAELGASYPWVQRLLIKYDNLFEISFPYSMGWHGAPTGPYLEEDCGHWQLHAHYYPPLLRSATVRKFMVGYEMLAQAQRDLTPEQAAERLRSLPEVHYKQRSKEM
;
A
#
# COMPACT_ATOMS: atom_id res chain seq x y z
N MET A 1 19.62 -38.02 -29.48
CA MET A 1 18.63 -36.98 -29.80
C MET A 1 19.13 -35.73 -29.11
N VAL A 2 19.40 -34.69 -29.89
CA VAL A 2 20.20 -33.52 -29.51
C VAL A 2 19.40 -32.64 -28.55
N THR A 3 19.99 -32.28 -27.41
CA THR A 3 19.48 -31.25 -26.50
C THR A 3 19.91 -29.89 -27.04
N GLU A 4 18.96 -29.09 -27.53
CA GLU A 4 19.21 -27.68 -27.85
C GLU A 4 18.98 -26.84 -26.58
N ASP A 5 20.03 -26.13 -26.17
CA ASP A 5 19.97 -25.04 -25.19
C ASP A 5 19.11 -23.91 -25.75
N VAL A 6 17.94 -23.69 -25.16
CA VAL A 6 17.12 -22.51 -25.44
C VAL A 6 17.77 -21.31 -24.77
N GLN A 7 18.54 -20.54 -25.55
CA GLN A 7 19.05 -19.24 -25.11
C GLN A 7 17.88 -18.29 -24.91
N HIS A 8 17.63 -17.91 -23.65
CA HIS A 8 16.72 -16.82 -23.33
C HIS A 8 17.28 -15.50 -23.89
N PRO A 9 16.50 -14.72 -24.65
CA PRO A 9 16.96 -13.43 -25.14
C PRO A 9 17.22 -12.47 -23.97
N ALA A 10 18.34 -11.76 -24.03
CA ALA A 10 18.68 -10.72 -23.07
C ALA A 10 17.54 -9.69 -22.97
N LEU A 11 17.11 -9.39 -21.74
CA LEU A 11 16.14 -8.33 -21.45
C LEU A 11 16.63 -7.02 -22.07
N GLN A 12 15.89 -6.49 -23.04
CA GLN A 12 16.21 -5.19 -23.60
C GLN A 12 16.02 -4.09 -22.54
N PRO A 13 16.88 -3.07 -22.50
CA PRO A 13 16.71 -1.95 -21.59
C PRO A 13 15.37 -1.25 -21.86
N TYR A 14 14.58 -1.11 -20.79
CA TYR A 14 13.29 -0.40 -20.82
C TYR A 14 13.49 1.01 -21.38
N SER A 15 12.91 1.26 -22.55
CA SER A 15 12.75 2.60 -23.09
C SER A 15 11.41 3.16 -22.61
N PRO A 16 11.37 4.30 -21.90
CA PRO A 16 10.11 4.87 -21.48
C PRO A 16 9.23 5.15 -22.72
N PRO A 17 7.92 4.83 -22.67
CA PRO A 17 7.03 5.14 -23.78
C PRO A 17 7.09 6.65 -24.07
N GLN A 18 7.17 7.00 -25.35
CA GLN A 18 7.03 8.39 -25.78
C GLN A 18 5.71 8.91 -25.22
N VAL A 19 5.77 9.95 -24.39
CA VAL A 19 4.60 10.64 -23.87
C VAL A 19 3.84 11.16 -25.09
N LEU A 20 2.75 10.49 -25.46
CA LEU A 20 1.78 11.04 -26.40
C LEU A 20 1.34 12.39 -25.83
N GLY A 21 1.82 13.47 -26.45
CA GLY A 21 1.39 14.82 -26.10
C GLY A 21 -0.13 14.87 -26.14
N HIS A 22 -0.76 15.26 -25.02
CA HIS A 22 -2.20 15.38 -24.94
C HIS A 22 -2.69 16.35 -26.04
N MET A 23 -3.41 15.84 -27.05
CA MET A 23 -4.18 16.67 -27.96
C MET A 23 -5.50 17.04 -27.28
N GLY A 24 -5.54 18.20 -26.63
CA GLY A 24 -6.72 18.73 -25.94
C GLY A 24 -6.36 19.67 -24.79
N ASP A 25 -7.33 20.43 -24.28
CA ASP A 25 -7.14 21.24 -23.08
C ASP A 25 -6.70 20.34 -21.90
N PRO A 26 -5.46 20.46 -21.39
CA PRO A 26 -4.95 19.61 -20.33
C PRO A 26 -5.64 19.85 -18.98
N SER A 27 -6.56 20.82 -18.90
CA SER A 27 -7.21 21.21 -17.67
C SER A 27 -8.24 20.21 -17.15
N LYS A 28 -8.96 19.51 -18.05
CA LYS A 28 -10.02 18.54 -17.74
C LYS A 28 -10.14 17.45 -18.79
N HIS A 29 -9.91 16.21 -18.38
CA HIS A 29 -10.05 15.03 -19.24
C HIS A 29 -10.28 13.79 -18.37
N ALA A 30 -10.74 12.68 -18.96
CA ALA A 30 -10.81 11.40 -18.29
C ALA A 30 -9.64 10.49 -18.72
N ARG A 31 -9.18 9.62 -17.83
CA ARG A 31 -8.21 8.56 -18.15
C ARG A 31 -8.77 7.22 -17.71
N TYR A 32 -8.58 6.21 -18.56
CA TYR A 32 -9.06 4.86 -18.33
C TYR A 32 -8.06 4.04 -17.51
N ASN A 33 -8.58 3.24 -16.58
CA ASN A 33 -7.84 2.28 -15.78
C ASN A 33 -8.15 0.86 -16.28
N PRO A 34 -7.25 0.25 -17.09
CA PRO A 34 -7.51 -1.05 -17.69
C PRO A 34 -7.50 -2.20 -16.68
N LEU A 35 -6.97 -2.01 -15.46
CA LEU A 35 -6.95 -3.06 -14.43
C LEU A 35 -8.27 -3.19 -13.67
N ARG A 36 -9.08 -2.12 -13.62
CA ARG A 36 -10.36 -2.09 -12.88
C ARG A 36 -11.57 -1.82 -13.78
N ASP A 37 -11.33 -1.60 -15.07
CA ASP A 37 -12.35 -1.19 -16.05
C ASP A 37 -13.15 0.04 -15.59
N ASP A 38 -12.42 1.08 -15.15
CA ASP A 38 -13.02 2.33 -14.67
C ASP A 38 -12.35 3.59 -15.26
N TRP A 39 -13.05 4.72 -15.17
CA TRP A 39 -12.57 6.02 -15.65
C TRP A 39 -12.32 6.99 -14.50
N VAL A 40 -11.21 7.71 -14.57
CA VAL A 40 -10.84 8.74 -13.59
C VAL A 40 -10.86 10.12 -14.23
N LEU A 41 -11.63 11.05 -13.66
CA LEU A 41 -11.65 12.44 -14.07
C LEU A 41 -10.41 13.16 -13.54
N VAL A 42 -9.65 13.79 -14.44
CA VAL A 42 -8.51 14.65 -14.13
C VAL A 42 -8.96 16.09 -14.22
N SER A 43 -8.71 16.91 -13.20
CA SER A 43 -9.04 18.34 -13.19
C SER A 43 -7.92 19.16 -12.54
N ALA A 44 -6.84 19.35 -13.30
CA ALA A 44 -5.55 19.85 -12.81
C ALA A 44 -5.60 21.25 -12.12
N HIS A 45 -6.60 22.07 -12.43
CA HIS A 45 -6.75 23.41 -11.83
C HIS A 45 -7.40 23.41 -10.43
N ARG A 46 -8.00 22.31 -9.98
CA ARG A 46 -8.74 22.28 -8.70
C ARG A 46 -7.84 22.45 -7.47
N VAL A 47 -6.55 22.15 -7.55
CA VAL A 47 -5.60 22.38 -6.45
C VAL A 47 -5.52 23.87 -6.06
N LYS A 48 -5.79 24.79 -6.98
CA LYS A 48 -5.72 26.24 -6.72
C LYS A 48 -6.93 26.79 -5.94
N ARG A 49 -7.98 25.98 -5.72
CA ARG A 49 -9.15 26.44 -4.97
C ARG A 49 -8.79 26.68 -3.50
N PRO A 50 -9.22 27.79 -2.89
CA PRO A 50 -8.97 28.03 -1.47
C PRO A 50 -9.59 26.89 -0.64
N TRP A 51 -8.83 26.38 0.33
CA TRP A 51 -9.27 25.36 1.27
C TRP A 51 -9.49 26.01 2.64
N GLN A 52 -10.70 25.91 3.16
CA GLN A 52 -11.09 26.36 4.50
C GLN A 52 -11.72 25.21 5.31
N GLY A 53 -11.56 23.98 4.85
CA GLY A 53 -12.10 22.79 5.49
C GLY A 53 -11.16 22.25 6.58
N GLN A 54 -11.42 21.00 6.97
CA GLN A 54 -10.67 20.31 8.02
C GLN A 54 -9.15 20.30 7.75
N LEU A 55 -8.39 20.49 8.83
CA LEU A 55 -6.95 20.28 8.89
C LEU A 55 -6.68 19.04 9.73
N GLU A 56 -5.89 18.12 9.20
CA GLU A 56 -5.45 16.92 9.92
C GLU A 56 -4.41 17.29 10.98
N LYS A 57 -4.41 16.54 12.09
CA LYS A 57 -3.32 16.60 13.06
C LYS A 57 -2.17 15.73 12.53
N PRO A 58 -0.94 16.26 12.44
CA PRO A 58 0.21 15.44 12.12
C PRO A 58 0.37 14.28 13.12
N PRO A 59 0.98 13.16 12.72
CA PRO A 59 1.34 12.10 13.66
C PRO A 59 2.20 12.64 14.80
N PRO A 60 2.08 12.10 16.03
CA PRO A 60 2.94 12.49 17.14
C PRO A 60 4.40 12.15 16.83
N GLU A 61 5.33 13.06 17.16
CA GLU A 61 6.76 12.85 16.91
C GLU A 61 7.42 11.97 17.98
N ASP A 62 6.95 12.05 19.23
CA ASP A 62 7.50 11.36 20.40
C ASP A 62 6.70 10.09 20.74
N VAL A 63 6.70 9.11 19.84
CA VAL A 63 6.15 7.78 20.14
C VAL A 63 7.17 7.03 21.02
N PRO A 64 6.79 6.50 22.19
CA PRO A 64 7.70 5.71 23.00
C PRO A 64 8.11 4.44 22.24
N ARG A 65 9.39 4.10 22.26
CA ARG A 65 9.93 2.90 21.63
C ARG A 65 9.18 1.63 22.03
N TRP A 66 8.84 1.55 23.31
CA TRP A 66 8.08 0.46 23.90
C TRP A 66 7.07 1.02 24.91
N ASP A 67 5.84 0.53 24.85
CA ASP A 67 4.74 0.88 25.75
C ASP A 67 4.02 -0.41 26.19
N PRO A 68 3.95 -0.71 27.50
CA PRO A 68 3.24 -1.90 27.99
C PRO A 68 1.74 -1.89 27.71
N ASN A 69 1.15 -0.71 27.47
CA ASN A 69 -0.27 -0.57 27.15
C ASN A 69 -0.56 -0.74 25.65
N ASN A 70 0.46 -0.78 24.81
CA ASN A 70 0.29 -1.06 23.38
C ASN A 70 0.25 -2.59 23.18
N PRO A 71 -0.90 -3.17 22.78
CA PRO A 71 -1.07 -4.62 22.64
C PRO A 71 -0.25 -5.23 21.48
N LEU A 72 0.47 -4.41 20.71
CA LEU A 72 1.38 -4.86 19.65
C LEU A 72 2.83 -5.01 20.13
N CYS A 73 3.19 -4.46 21.29
CA CYS A 73 4.55 -4.50 21.81
C CYS A 73 4.97 -5.92 22.26
N PRO A 74 6.27 -6.25 22.20
CA PRO A 74 6.81 -7.48 22.81
C PRO A 74 6.48 -7.54 24.31
N GLY A 75 6.01 -8.69 24.79
CA GLY A 75 5.63 -8.90 26.19
C GLY A 75 4.34 -8.21 26.65
N ALA A 76 3.64 -7.47 25.79
CA ALA A 76 2.35 -6.86 26.11
C ALA A 76 1.22 -7.89 26.04
N THR A 77 0.19 -7.68 26.86
CA THR A 77 -1.02 -8.50 26.85
C THR A 77 -2.02 -7.94 25.84
N ARG A 78 -2.56 -8.81 24.98
CA ARG A 78 -3.58 -8.45 24.00
C ARG A 78 -4.99 -8.53 24.58
N ALA A 79 -5.99 -8.10 23.79
CA ALA A 79 -7.38 -8.06 24.21
C ALA A 79 -7.95 -9.45 24.56
N ASN A 80 -7.42 -10.52 23.96
CA ASN A 80 -7.79 -11.90 24.24
C ASN A 80 -7.10 -12.50 25.50
N GLY A 81 -6.23 -11.73 26.17
CA GLY A 81 -5.46 -12.17 27.34
C GLY A 81 -4.15 -12.88 27.04
N GLU A 82 -3.83 -13.14 25.76
CA GLU A 82 -2.53 -13.70 25.37
C GLU A 82 -1.42 -12.65 25.52
N VAL A 83 -0.23 -13.12 25.90
CA VAL A 83 0.97 -12.29 26.01
C VAL A 83 1.81 -12.46 24.76
N ASN A 84 2.17 -11.35 24.12
CA ASN A 84 3.06 -11.40 22.96
C ASN A 84 4.44 -11.94 23.36
N PRO A 85 5.08 -12.77 22.50
CA PRO A 85 6.44 -13.19 22.74
C PRO A 85 7.38 -11.99 22.80
N GLN A 86 8.58 -12.20 23.37
CA GLN A 86 9.67 -11.24 23.27
C GLN A 86 10.31 -11.34 21.87
N TYR A 87 9.58 -10.90 20.85
CA TYR A 87 10.03 -10.98 19.46
C TYR A 87 11.05 -9.87 19.13
N GLU A 88 12.02 -10.19 18.27
CA GLU A 88 13.11 -9.27 17.90
C GLU A 88 12.98 -8.73 16.46
N GLY A 89 12.05 -9.26 15.68
CA GLY A 89 11.81 -8.88 14.28
C GLY A 89 10.33 -8.75 13.95
N THR A 90 9.89 -9.37 12.87
CA THR A 90 8.46 -9.42 12.52
C THR A 90 7.70 -10.37 13.44
N PHE A 91 6.46 -10.02 13.78
CA PHE A 91 5.57 -10.89 14.56
C PHE A 91 4.18 -10.92 13.93
N VAL A 92 3.68 -12.12 13.65
CA VAL A 92 2.37 -12.34 13.04
C VAL A 92 1.47 -13.12 13.98
N PHE A 93 0.23 -12.67 14.16
CA PHE A 93 -0.76 -13.35 15.00
C PHE A 93 -2.18 -13.18 14.42
N PRO A 94 -3.14 -14.05 14.76
CA PRO A 94 -4.54 -13.87 14.39
C PRO A 94 -5.10 -12.56 14.96
N ASN A 95 -5.90 -11.83 14.18
CA ASN A 95 -6.57 -10.64 14.69
C ASN A 95 -7.59 -11.04 15.76
N ASP A 96 -7.50 -10.47 16.96
CA ASP A 96 -8.43 -10.74 18.07
C ASP A 96 -9.87 -10.27 17.75
N PHE A 97 -10.04 -9.36 16.78
CA PHE A 97 -11.32 -8.85 16.27
C PHE A 97 -11.41 -9.01 14.74
N PRO A 98 -11.52 -10.24 14.22
CA PRO A 98 -11.41 -10.48 12.78
C PRO A 98 -12.70 -10.12 12.04
N ALA A 99 -12.58 -9.52 10.86
CA ALA A 99 -13.72 -9.24 9.98
C ALA A 99 -14.23 -10.49 9.23
N LEU A 100 -13.39 -11.52 9.12
CA LEU A 100 -13.70 -12.82 8.50
C LEU A 100 -13.34 -13.94 9.46
N GLN A 101 -14.17 -14.98 9.48
CA GLN A 101 -13.93 -16.19 10.26
C GLN A 101 -13.95 -17.42 9.34
N PRO A 102 -13.13 -18.45 9.59
CA PRO A 102 -13.05 -19.62 8.72
C PRO A 102 -14.33 -20.46 8.75
N ASP A 103 -15.06 -20.41 9.85
CA ASP A 103 -16.28 -21.19 10.14
C ASP A 103 -17.57 -20.36 10.00
N ALA A 104 -17.52 -19.21 9.33
CA ALA A 104 -18.71 -18.39 9.10
C ALA A 104 -19.83 -19.22 8.43
N PRO A 105 -21.06 -19.21 8.99
CA PRO A 105 -22.16 -20.02 8.48
C PRO A 105 -22.62 -19.56 7.10
N GLU A 106 -23.19 -20.48 6.32
CA GLU A 106 -23.90 -20.07 5.10
C GLU A 106 -25.12 -19.22 5.50
N PRO A 107 -25.33 -18.06 4.85
CA PRO A 107 -26.62 -17.39 4.94
C PRO A 107 -27.70 -18.28 4.33
N GLY A 108 -28.94 -18.16 4.81
CA GLY A 108 -30.05 -18.95 4.28
C GLY A 108 -30.25 -18.71 2.78
N ASP A 109 -30.70 -19.75 2.08
CA ASP A 109 -30.95 -19.69 0.64
C ASP A 109 -31.96 -18.60 0.31
N SER A 110 -31.62 -17.75 -0.66
CA SER A 110 -32.50 -16.72 -1.20
C SER A 110 -32.33 -16.64 -2.71
N ASP A 111 -33.34 -17.12 -3.43
CA ASP A 111 -33.43 -16.99 -4.89
C ASP A 111 -33.93 -15.60 -5.33
N HIS A 112 -34.13 -14.68 -4.38
CA HIS A 112 -34.65 -13.36 -4.69
C HIS A 112 -33.60 -12.52 -5.43
N PRO A 113 -33.90 -11.97 -6.62
CA PRO A 113 -32.91 -11.29 -7.46
C PRO A 113 -32.27 -10.06 -6.80
N LEU A 114 -32.96 -9.42 -5.86
CA LEU A 114 -32.47 -8.25 -5.12
C LEU A 114 -31.90 -8.56 -3.73
N PHE A 115 -32.14 -9.74 -3.16
CA PHE A 115 -31.71 -10.10 -1.80
C PHE A 115 -30.81 -11.31 -1.85
N ARG A 116 -29.59 -11.11 -2.36
CA ARG A 116 -28.57 -12.15 -2.50
C ARG A 116 -27.57 -12.03 -1.35
N ALA A 117 -27.25 -13.15 -0.73
CA ALA A 117 -26.23 -13.27 0.30
C ALA A 117 -25.36 -14.50 0.03
N ALA A 118 -24.10 -14.46 0.45
CA ALA A 118 -23.17 -15.58 0.38
C ALA A 118 -22.28 -15.56 1.63
N ALA A 119 -21.77 -16.73 2.04
CA ALA A 119 -20.81 -16.79 3.13
C ALA A 119 -19.53 -16.01 2.78
N ALA A 120 -19.00 -15.29 3.77
CA ALA A 120 -17.70 -14.63 3.70
C ALA A 120 -16.76 -15.29 4.70
N ARG A 121 -15.96 -16.25 4.23
CA ARG A 121 -15.00 -17.00 5.05
C ARG A 121 -13.58 -16.52 4.80
N GLY A 122 -12.77 -16.51 5.85
CA GLY A 122 -11.38 -16.11 5.76
C GLY A 122 -10.70 -16.00 7.12
N VAL A 123 -9.42 -15.64 7.10
CA VAL A 123 -8.62 -15.43 8.32
C VAL A 123 -8.01 -14.03 8.25
N CYS A 124 -8.20 -13.24 9.32
CA CYS A 124 -7.54 -11.96 9.48
C CYS A 124 -6.32 -12.13 10.39
N LYS A 125 -5.13 -11.69 9.94
CA LYS A 125 -3.91 -11.66 10.76
C LYS A 125 -3.41 -10.23 10.89
N VAL A 126 -2.73 -9.95 12.00
CA VAL A 126 -1.97 -8.73 12.24
C VAL A 126 -0.49 -9.07 12.14
N MET A 127 0.29 -8.18 11.51
CA MET A 127 1.74 -8.32 11.40
C MET A 127 2.42 -7.05 11.92
N CYS A 128 3.19 -7.19 12.99
CA CYS A 128 4.13 -6.17 13.44
C CYS A 128 5.40 -6.24 12.60
N PHE A 129 5.89 -5.10 12.09
CA PHE A 129 7.09 -5.06 11.25
C PHE A 129 8.39 -5.05 12.07
N HIS A 130 8.35 -4.51 13.29
CA HIS A 130 9.50 -4.36 14.17
C HIS A 130 9.02 -4.30 15.64
N PRO A 131 9.83 -4.72 16.63
CA PRO A 131 9.49 -4.59 18.06
C PRO A 131 9.42 -3.16 18.61
N TRP A 132 9.82 -2.16 17.81
CA TRP A 132 9.95 -0.78 18.25
C TRP A 132 8.86 0.08 17.62
N SER A 133 8.04 0.71 18.45
CA SER A 133 6.89 1.52 18.01
C SER A 133 7.30 2.88 17.42
N ASP A 134 8.53 3.33 17.69
CA ASP A 134 9.10 4.58 17.18
C ASP A 134 9.77 4.43 15.81
N LEU A 135 9.76 3.23 15.22
CA LEU A 135 10.41 2.93 13.94
C LEU A 135 9.38 2.68 12.83
N THR A 136 9.53 3.41 11.72
CA THR A 136 8.74 3.22 10.50
C THR A 136 9.59 2.56 9.41
N LEU A 137 8.95 1.93 8.42
CA LEU A 137 9.64 1.26 7.29
C LEU A 137 10.76 2.09 6.64
N PRO A 138 10.61 3.40 6.37
CA PRO A 138 11.69 4.24 5.82
C PRO A 138 12.95 4.31 6.67
N LEU A 139 12.82 4.16 7.99
CA LEU A 139 13.89 4.29 8.97
C LEU A 139 14.53 2.95 9.35
N MET A 140 13.92 1.83 8.95
CA MET A 140 14.46 0.48 9.14
C MET A 140 15.68 0.24 8.25
N SER A 141 16.57 -0.64 8.69
CA SER A 141 17.68 -1.12 7.87
C SER A 141 17.18 -1.97 6.69
N LEU A 142 17.99 -2.10 5.64
CA LEU A 142 17.64 -2.96 4.50
C LEU A 142 17.41 -4.42 4.91
N ALA A 143 18.15 -4.91 5.92
CA ALA A 143 17.98 -6.26 6.45
C ALA A 143 16.64 -6.43 7.17
N GLU A 144 16.23 -5.44 7.96
CA GLU A 144 14.93 -5.43 8.64
C GLU A 144 13.77 -5.34 7.64
N ILE A 145 13.88 -4.48 6.62
CA ILE A 145 12.88 -4.39 5.54
C ILE A 145 12.82 -5.70 4.76
N ARG A 146 13.96 -6.34 4.52
CA ARG A 146 14.01 -7.66 3.90
C ARG A 146 13.26 -8.68 4.74
N ALA A 147 13.42 -8.69 6.06
CA ALA A 147 12.66 -9.58 6.95
C ALA A 147 11.14 -9.31 6.89
N VAL A 148 10.70 -8.05 6.76
CA VAL A 148 9.28 -7.72 6.52
C VAL A 148 8.80 -8.29 5.18
N ILE A 149 9.60 -8.12 4.12
CA ILE A 149 9.28 -8.67 2.80
C ILE A 149 9.26 -10.20 2.85
N ASP A 150 10.20 -10.85 3.53
CA ASP A 150 10.25 -12.29 3.68
C ASP A 150 9.06 -12.79 4.49
N ALA A 151 8.68 -12.12 5.58
CA ALA A 151 7.49 -12.48 6.34
C ALA A 151 6.18 -12.22 5.56
N TRP A 152 6.10 -11.15 4.76
CA TRP A 152 5.00 -10.98 3.79
C TRP A 152 5.02 -12.06 2.73
N ALA A 153 6.20 -12.39 2.22
CA ALA A 153 6.43 -13.43 1.25
C ALA A 153 6.48 -14.81 1.89
N GLU A 154 6.24 -14.98 3.19
CA GLU A 154 5.98 -16.22 3.92
C GLU A 154 4.48 -16.34 4.18
N LEU A 155 3.85 -15.22 4.55
CA LEU A 155 2.39 -15.08 4.53
C LEU A 155 1.81 -15.22 3.12
N ALA A 156 2.57 -14.79 2.12
CA ALA A 156 2.30 -14.93 0.71
C ALA A 156 3.21 -15.98 0.07
N ALA A 157 4.09 -16.66 0.84
CA ALA A 157 5.06 -17.63 0.30
C ALA A 157 4.37 -18.68 -0.53
N GLU A 158 4.46 -18.50 -1.83
CA GLU A 158 5.79 -18.31 -2.39
C GLU A 158 5.98 -16.89 -2.94
N LEU A 159 7.20 -16.32 -2.79
CA LEU A 159 7.88 -15.28 -3.61
C LEU A 159 8.34 -14.02 -2.86
N GLY A 160 9.64 -13.98 -2.53
CA GLY A 160 10.32 -12.77 -2.07
C GLY A 160 11.79 -12.73 -2.49
N ALA A 161 12.13 -11.90 -3.48
CA ALA A 161 13.48 -11.38 -3.66
C ALA A 161 13.46 -10.12 -4.55
N SER A 162 14.02 -9.01 -4.04
CA SER A 162 14.52 -7.83 -4.78
C SER A 162 13.66 -6.56 -4.81
N TYR A 163 13.37 -5.90 -3.68
CA TYR A 163 12.65 -4.60 -3.73
C TYR A 163 13.23 -3.45 -2.86
N PRO A 164 14.44 -2.96 -3.17
CA PRO A 164 14.96 -1.71 -2.59
C PRO A 164 14.10 -0.47 -2.95
N TRP A 165 13.24 -0.58 -3.97
CA TRP A 165 12.36 0.51 -4.41
C TRP A 165 11.25 0.83 -3.43
N VAL A 166 10.80 -0.14 -2.61
CA VAL A 166 9.77 0.09 -1.58
C VAL A 166 10.30 1.08 -0.55
N GLN A 167 11.49 0.83 -0.01
CA GLN A 167 12.11 1.75 0.95
C GLN A 167 12.29 3.15 0.35
N ARG A 168 12.82 3.25 -0.88
CA ARG A 168 13.01 4.55 -1.55
C ARG A 168 11.70 5.29 -1.77
N LEU A 169 10.63 4.59 -2.17
CA LEU A 169 9.30 5.18 -2.33
C LEU A 169 8.78 5.73 -1.00
N LEU A 170 8.90 4.95 0.08
CA LEU A 170 8.40 5.34 1.39
C LEU A 170 9.22 6.49 2.00
N ILE A 171 10.55 6.51 1.80
CA ILE A 171 11.39 7.68 2.15
C ILE A 171 10.92 8.93 1.41
N LYS A 172 10.63 8.81 0.11
CA LYS A 172 10.13 9.94 -0.69
C LYS A 172 8.73 10.38 -0.24
N TYR A 173 7.87 9.47 0.20
CA TYR A 173 6.60 9.84 0.83
C TYR A 173 6.80 10.64 2.11
N ASP A 174 7.63 10.17 3.03
CA ASP A 174 7.88 10.89 4.29
C ASP A 174 8.54 12.26 4.03
N ASN A 175 9.47 12.32 3.07
CA ASN A 175 10.12 13.56 2.65
C ASN A 175 9.19 14.56 1.95
N LEU A 176 8.03 14.14 1.42
CA LEU A 176 7.15 15.01 0.63
C LEU A 176 6.58 16.16 1.48
N PHE A 177 6.23 15.87 2.73
CA PHE A 177 5.75 16.86 3.70
C PHE A 177 6.50 16.80 5.04
N GLU A 178 7.64 16.11 5.09
CA GLU A 178 8.51 15.94 6.26
C GLU A 178 7.76 15.44 7.50
N ILE A 179 6.93 14.40 7.30
CA ILE A 179 6.16 13.72 8.34
C ILE A 179 6.14 12.21 8.04
N SER A 180 5.77 11.38 9.02
CA SER A 180 5.39 9.98 8.75
C SER A 180 4.16 9.97 7.86
N PHE A 181 4.32 9.58 6.60
CA PHE A 181 3.30 9.78 5.57
C PHE A 181 2.25 8.67 5.62
N PRO A 182 0.96 8.98 5.84
CA PRO A 182 -0.07 7.96 5.94
C PRO A 182 -0.41 7.36 4.59
N TYR A 183 -0.69 6.06 4.54
CA TYR A 183 -1.21 5.37 3.37
C TYR A 183 -1.92 4.07 3.75
N SER A 184 -2.81 3.59 2.87
CA SER A 184 -3.18 2.18 2.81
C SER A 184 -2.41 1.52 1.68
N MET A 185 -1.95 0.28 1.87
CA MET A 185 -1.28 -0.47 0.82
C MET A 185 -1.69 -1.95 0.84
N GLY A 186 -1.52 -2.61 -0.30
CA GLY A 186 -1.77 -4.05 -0.42
C GLY A 186 -1.13 -4.62 -1.68
N TRP A 187 -0.95 -5.94 -1.68
CA TRP A 187 -0.44 -6.72 -2.81
C TRP A 187 -1.57 -7.45 -3.52
N HIS A 188 -1.53 -7.48 -4.85
CA HIS A 188 -2.39 -8.33 -5.67
C HIS A 188 -1.50 -9.27 -6.49
N GLY A 189 -1.73 -10.57 -6.37
CA GLY A 189 -1.06 -11.63 -7.13
C GLY A 189 -2.08 -12.62 -7.68
N ALA A 190 -1.59 -13.65 -8.37
CA ALA A 190 -2.44 -14.71 -8.90
C ALA A 190 -3.29 -15.37 -7.79
N PRO A 191 -4.53 -15.79 -8.09
CA PRO A 191 -5.37 -16.53 -7.17
C PRO A 191 -4.66 -17.80 -6.67
N THR A 192 -4.89 -18.14 -5.41
CA THR A 192 -4.34 -19.34 -4.76
C THR A 192 -5.46 -20.35 -4.41
N GLY A 193 -5.10 -21.45 -3.74
CA GLY A 193 -6.06 -22.48 -3.33
C GLY A 193 -6.52 -23.33 -4.52
N PRO A 194 -7.83 -23.50 -4.77
CA PRO A 194 -8.33 -24.38 -5.84
C PRO A 194 -7.93 -23.92 -7.25
N TYR A 195 -7.53 -22.65 -7.41
CA TYR A 195 -7.12 -22.06 -8.69
C TYR A 195 -5.61 -22.19 -8.98
N LEU A 196 -4.83 -22.82 -8.08
CA LEU A 196 -3.36 -22.93 -8.23
C LEU A 196 -2.91 -23.68 -9.49
N GLU A 197 -3.72 -24.63 -9.96
CA GLU A 197 -3.44 -25.43 -11.16
C GLU A 197 -3.95 -24.77 -12.46
N GLU A 198 -4.66 -23.64 -12.36
CA GLU A 198 -5.15 -22.92 -13.52
C GLU A 198 -4.05 -22.07 -14.18
N ASP A 199 -4.21 -21.80 -15.48
CA ASP A 199 -3.30 -20.92 -16.22
C ASP A 199 -3.45 -19.46 -15.74
N CYS A 200 -2.58 -19.10 -14.80
CA CYS A 200 -2.43 -17.75 -14.28
C CYS A 200 -1.32 -16.96 -14.99
N GLY A 201 -0.86 -17.36 -16.19
CA GLY A 201 0.24 -16.70 -16.90
C GLY A 201 -0.01 -15.23 -17.28
N HIS A 202 -1.27 -14.79 -17.21
CA HIS A 202 -1.69 -13.40 -17.41
C HIS A 202 -1.59 -12.53 -16.13
N TRP A 203 -1.41 -13.14 -14.95
CA TRP A 203 -1.27 -12.40 -13.70
C TRP A 203 0.13 -11.83 -13.51
N GLN A 204 0.18 -10.61 -12.99
CA GLN A 204 1.42 -9.94 -12.62
C GLN A 204 1.30 -9.46 -11.17
N LEU A 205 2.20 -9.92 -10.30
CA LEU A 205 2.30 -9.44 -8.92
C LEU A 205 2.57 -7.94 -8.90
N HIS A 206 1.77 -7.20 -8.14
CA HIS A 206 1.93 -5.76 -7.97
C HIS A 206 1.40 -5.27 -6.61
N ALA A 207 1.90 -4.13 -6.15
CA ALA A 207 1.42 -3.45 -4.95
C ALA A 207 0.74 -2.12 -5.30
N HIS A 208 -0.31 -1.78 -4.56
CA HIS A 208 -0.95 -0.46 -4.60
C HIS A 208 -0.65 0.31 -3.31
N TYR A 209 -0.38 1.61 -3.44
CA TYR A 209 -0.30 2.55 -2.32
C TYR A 209 -1.32 3.67 -2.54
N TYR A 210 -2.21 3.87 -1.56
CA TYR A 210 -3.26 4.88 -1.58
C TYR A 210 -3.07 5.89 -0.43
N PRO A 211 -2.19 6.88 -0.61
CA PRO A 211 -2.01 7.95 0.38
C PRO A 211 -3.13 9.01 0.30
N PRO A 212 -3.58 9.57 1.43
CA PRO A 212 -4.64 10.56 1.45
C PRO A 212 -4.12 12.00 1.34
N LEU A 213 -2.87 12.31 1.70
CA LEU A 213 -2.37 13.69 1.75
C LEU A 213 -2.23 14.29 0.34
N LEU A 214 -2.63 15.55 0.17
CA LEU A 214 -2.72 16.20 -1.14
C LEU A 214 -1.88 17.48 -1.26
N ARG A 215 -2.01 18.40 -0.30
CA ARG A 215 -1.37 19.73 -0.40
C ARG A 215 -0.27 19.97 0.62
N SER A 216 -0.38 19.37 1.80
CA SER A 216 0.55 19.51 2.92
C SER A 216 0.38 18.35 3.90
N ALA A 217 1.17 18.35 4.98
CA ALA A 217 1.02 17.45 6.13
C ALA A 217 -0.37 17.47 6.79
N THR A 218 -1.16 18.53 6.56
CA THR A 218 -2.46 18.75 7.22
C THR A 218 -3.65 18.80 6.25
N VAL A 219 -3.42 18.76 4.94
CA VAL A 219 -4.49 18.88 3.93
C VAL A 219 -4.54 17.64 3.03
N ARG A 220 -5.57 16.84 3.23
CA ARG A 220 -5.84 15.59 2.50
C ARG A 220 -6.84 15.73 1.35
N LYS A 221 -6.86 14.72 0.48
CA LYS A 221 -7.95 14.45 -0.47
C LYS A 221 -9.12 13.81 0.27
N PHE A 222 -10.33 14.25 -0.08
CA PHE A 222 -11.60 13.68 0.33
C PHE A 222 -12.26 13.03 -0.88
N MET A 223 -12.60 11.74 -0.79
CA MET A 223 -13.31 10.99 -1.82
C MET A 223 -14.80 10.96 -1.44
N VAL A 224 -15.53 12.04 -1.74
CA VAL A 224 -16.90 12.28 -1.26
C VAL A 224 -17.76 12.93 -2.34
N GLY A 225 -19.07 13.00 -2.15
CA GLY A 225 -19.96 13.77 -3.04
C GLY A 225 -19.93 13.24 -4.47
N TYR A 226 -19.25 13.95 -5.38
CA TYR A 226 -19.12 13.54 -6.78
C TYR A 226 -18.42 12.18 -6.93
N GLU A 227 -17.36 11.94 -6.16
CA GLU A 227 -16.60 10.69 -6.20
C GLU A 227 -17.41 9.47 -5.74
N MET A 228 -18.45 9.68 -4.93
CA MET A 228 -19.36 8.61 -4.47
C MET A 228 -20.57 8.41 -5.39
N LEU A 229 -21.00 9.45 -6.11
CA LEU A 229 -22.24 9.45 -6.89
C LEU A 229 -22.03 9.41 -8.41
N ALA A 230 -20.80 9.63 -8.90
CA ALA A 230 -20.48 9.65 -10.32
C ALA A 230 -19.22 8.83 -10.63
N GLN A 231 -18.03 9.37 -10.39
CA GLN A 231 -16.77 8.70 -10.68
C GLN A 231 -15.60 9.32 -9.91
N ALA A 232 -14.49 8.57 -9.79
CA ALA A 232 -13.28 9.07 -9.17
C ALA A 232 -12.74 10.34 -9.85
N GLN A 233 -12.25 11.29 -9.05
CA GLN A 233 -11.73 12.56 -9.54
C GLN A 233 -10.43 12.95 -8.83
N ARG A 234 -9.45 13.47 -9.58
CA ARG A 234 -8.16 13.93 -9.05
C ARG A 234 -7.81 15.36 -9.45
N ASP A 235 -7.20 16.08 -8.52
CA ASP A 235 -6.86 17.50 -8.67
C ASP A 235 -5.45 17.72 -9.23
N LEU A 236 -4.57 16.72 -9.12
CA LEU A 236 -3.18 16.74 -9.57
C LEU A 236 -2.98 15.67 -10.64
N THR A 237 -2.25 15.97 -11.72
CA THR A 237 -1.98 14.94 -12.74
C THR A 237 -1.01 13.87 -12.22
N PRO A 238 -1.09 12.63 -12.72
CA PRO A 238 -0.09 11.60 -12.38
C PRO A 238 1.34 12.04 -12.70
N GLU A 239 1.54 12.79 -13.78
CA GLU A 239 2.87 13.26 -14.20
C GLU A 239 3.47 14.23 -13.18
N GLN A 240 2.69 15.22 -12.73
CA GLN A 240 3.11 16.18 -11.72
C GLN A 240 3.39 15.52 -10.37
N ALA A 241 2.57 14.55 -9.98
CA ALA A 241 2.78 13.78 -8.75
C ALA A 241 4.10 12.99 -8.82
N ALA A 242 4.33 12.30 -9.93
CA ALA A 242 5.52 11.49 -10.12
C ALA A 242 6.81 12.35 -10.23
N GLU A 243 6.74 13.51 -10.87
CA GLU A 243 7.85 14.47 -10.92
C GLU A 243 8.24 14.96 -9.51
N ARG A 244 7.26 15.37 -8.70
CA ARG A 244 7.49 15.80 -7.32
C ARG A 244 8.16 14.71 -6.48
N LEU A 245 7.70 13.46 -6.58
CA LEU A 245 8.31 12.35 -5.84
C LEU A 245 9.74 12.07 -6.31
N ARG A 246 9.99 12.09 -7.62
CA ARG A 246 11.34 11.88 -8.17
C ARG A 246 12.33 12.96 -7.70
N SER A 247 11.89 14.22 -7.60
CA SER A 247 12.75 15.34 -7.18
C SER A 247 13.14 15.35 -5.70
N LEU A 248 12.47 14.56 -4.85
CA LEU A 248 12.78 14.52 -3.41
C LEU A 248 14.07 13.74 -3.13
N PRO A 249 14.83 14.08 -2.06
CA PRO A 249 16.01 13.33 -1.65
C PRO A 249 15.70 11.85 -1.37
N GLU A 250 16.69 10.98 -1.60
CA GLU A 250 16.63 9.56 -1.21
C GLU A 250 17.05 9.31 0.25
N VAL A 251 17.59 10.34 0.93
CA VAL A 251 17.87 10.32 2.37
C VAL A 251 16.67 10.86 3.15
N HIS A 252 16.22 10.12 4.15
CA HIS A 252 15.07 10.48 4.98
C HIS A 252 15.32 11.78 5.76
N TYR A 253 14.33 12.66 5.87
CA TYR A 253 14.48 14.00 6.45
C TYR A 253 15.03 13.98 7.89
N LYS A 254 14.61 13.01 8.73
CA LYS A 254 15.14 12.78 10.09
C LYS A 254 16.62 12.33 10.15
N GLN A 255 17.22 11.92 9.04
CA GLN A 255 18.61 11.45 8.98
C GLN A 255 19.58 12.50 8.41
N ARG A 256 19.09 13.55 7.74
CA ARG A 256 19.92 14.57 7.06
C ARG A 256 20.86 15.34 8.00
N SER A 257 20.47 15.50 9.27
CA SER A 257 21.26 16.23 10.27
C SER A 257 22.41 15.43 10.90
N LYS A 258 22.52 14.12 10.61
CA LYS A 258 23.64 13.28 11.07
C LYS A 258 24.83 13.23 10.10
N GLU A 259 24.69 13.83 8.92
CA GLU A 259 25.71 13.85 7.85
C GLU A 259 26.48 15.19 7.75
N MET A 260 26.19 16.15 8.64
CA MET A 260 26.94 17.40 8.83
C MET A 260 27.81 17.33 10.08
#